data_AF-A0A7Z9ZKY6-F1
#
_entry.id   AF-A0A7Z9ZKY6-F1
#
_cell.length_a   1.000
_cell.length_b   1.000
_cell.length_c   1.000
_cell.angle_alpha   90.00
_cell.angle_beta   90.00
_cell.angle_gamma   90.00
#
_symmetry.space_group_name_H-M   'P 1'
#
loop_
_entity.id
_entity.type
_entity.pdbx_description
1 polymer ?
#
loop_
_entity_poly.entity_id
_entity_poly.type
_entity_poly.pdbx_seq_one_letter_code
_entity_poly.pdbx_strand_id
1 'polypeptide(L)' 'MVRRVGVRERFVFAGGVAHNPCLRRLLAEELDVPLTVPHSPQTVGALGAAVYAAEQLERGNGR' A
#
# COMPACT_ATOMS: atom_id res chain seq x y z
N MET A 1 -4.92 -14.87 3.55
CA MET A 1 -3.81 -14.53 2.63
C MET A 1 -2.57 -14.11 3.41
N VAL A 2 -2.62 -13.02 4.21
CA VAL A 2 -1.47 -12.49 4.97
C VAL A 2 -0.79 -13.53 5.89
N ARG A 3 -1.55 -14.27 6.70
CA ARG A 3 -1.00 -15.35 7.56
C ARG A 3 -0.22 -16.45 6.81
N ARG A 4 -0.52 -16.68 5.53
CA ARG A 4 0.14 -17.72 4.72
C ARG A 4 1.46 -17.23 4.15
N VAL A 5 1.58 -15.94 3.86
CA VAL A 5 2.80 -15.33 3.27
C VAL A 5 3.71 -14.72 4.34
N GLY A 6 3.22 -14.56 5.57
CA GLY A 6 3.91 -13.89 6.65
C GLY A 6 3.86 -12.37 6.53
N VAL A 7 4.20 -11.67 7.62
CA VAL A 7 4.33 -10.21 7.65
C VAL A 7 5.80 -9.85 7.87
N ARG A 8 6.30 -8.84 7.17
CA ARG A 8 7.65 -8.26 7.33
C ARG A 8 7.58 -7.08 8.30
N GLU A 9 8.73 -6.54 8.72
CA GLU A 9 8.84 -5.43 9.69
C GLU A 9 7.93 -4.21 9.43
N ARG A 10 7.48 -4.00 8.19
CA ARG A 10 6.57 -2.92 7.82
C ARG A 10 5.34 -3.45 7.08
N PHE A 11 4.16 -3.12 7.59
CA PHE A 11 2.87 -3.47 6.98
C PHE A 11 2.09 -2.21 6.58
N VAL A 12 1.77 -2.11 5.29
CA VAL A 12 1.00 -0.99 4.73
C VAL A 12 -0.39 -1.47 4.35
N PHE A 13 -1.42 -0.73 4.77
CA PHE A 13 -2.81 -1.00 4.39
C PHE A 13 -3.34 0.12 3.50
N ALA A 14 -3.59 -0.23 2.24
CA ALA A 14 -4.03 0.66 1.17
C ALA A 14 -5.32 0.15 0.51
N GLY A 15 -5.97 1.01 -0.28
CA GLY A 15 -7.29 0.78 -0.88
C GLY A 15 -8.41 1.53 -0.16
N GLY A 16 -9.62 1.55 -0.75
CA GLY A 16 -10.77 2.28 -0.19
C GLY A 16 -11.18 1.78 1.21
N VAL A 17 -11.05 0.48 1.46
CA VAL A 17 -11.36 -0.15 2.76
C VAL A 17 -10.44 0.36 3.86
N ALA A 18 -9.23 0.82 3.51
CA ALA A 18 -8.34 1.42 4.48
C ALA A 18 -8.85 2.77 5.00
N HIS A 19 -9.97 3.34 4.53
CA HIS A 19 -10.64 4.46 5.21
C HIS A 19 -11.46 4.03 6.44
N ASN A 20 -11.75 2.74 6.58
CA ASN A 20 -12.57 2.23 7.69
C ASN A 20 -11.72 2.08 8.96
N PRO A 21 -11.96 2.89 10.01
CA PRO A 21 -11.18 2.84 11.24
C PRO A 21 -11.36 1.53 12.02
N CYS A 22 -12.54 0.90 11.94
CA CYS A 22 -12.79 -0.40 12.57
C CYS A 22 -11.90 -1.48 11.97
N LEU A 23 -11.81 -1.53 10.63
CA LEU A 23 -10.95 -2.51 9.95
C LEU A 23 -9.47 -2.24 10.17
N ARG A 24 -9.04 -0.98 10.26
CA ARG A 24 -7.66 -0.64 10.64
C ARG A 24 -7.30 -1.25 12.01
N ARG A 25 -8.18 -1.06 13.00
CA ARG A 25 -7.98 -1.56 14.36
C ARG A 25 -7.94 -3.09 14.40
N LEU A 26 -8.98 -3.73 13.86
CA LEU A 26 -9.09 -5.20 13.84
C LEU A 26 -7.91 -5.85 13.11
N LEU A 27 -7.46 -5.25 12.00
CA LEU A 27 -6.33 -5.78 11.24
C LEU A 27 -5.00 -5.63 11.97
N ALA A 28 -4.80 -4.53 12.70
CA ALA A 28 -3.61 -4.34 13.53
C ALA A 28 -3.57 -5.34 14.70
N GLU A 29 -4.72 -5.55 15.38
CA GLU A 29 -4.88 -6.52 16.46
C GLU A 29 -4.64 -7.96 15.96
N GLU A 30 -5.23 -8.33 14.82
CA GLU A 30 -5.18 -9.70 14.29
C GLU A 30 -3.79 -10.11 13.77
N LEU A 31 -3.01 -9.14 13.30
CA LEU A 31 -1.69 -9.36 12.72
C LEU A 31 -0.54 -9.09 13.70
N ASP A 32 -0.82 -8.50 14.87
CA ASP A 32 0.16 -8.11 15.90
C ASP A 32 1.36 -7.30 15.33
N VAL A 33 1.05 -6.37 14.42
CA VAL A 33 2.04 -5.52 13.75
C VAL A 33 1.55 -4.08 13.64
N PRO A 34 2.46 -3.09 13.68
CA PRO A 34 2.09 -1.70 13.47
C PRO A 34 1.58 -1.46 12.05
N LEU A 35 0.33 -1.00 11.96
CA LEU A 35 -0.34 -0.69 10.70
C LEU A 35 0.05 0.70 10.20
N THR A 36 0.66 0.78 9.01
CA THR A 36 0.87 2.05 8.32
C THR A 36 -0.25 2.30 7.31
N VAL A 37 -0.97 3.42 7.46
CA VAL A 37 -2.01 3.84 6.50
C VAL A 37 -1.58 5.15 5.84
N PRO A 38 -1.41 5.19 4.51
CA PRO A 38 -1.10 6.43 3.79
C PRO A 38 -2.21 7.48 3.92
N HIS A 39 -1.88 8.75 3.73
CA HIS A 39 -2.87 9.84 3.74
C HIS A 39 -4.01 9.61 2.72
N SER A 40 -3.66 9.15 1.51
CA SER A 40 -4.60 8.85 0.42
C SER A 40 -4.52 7.37 0.06
N PRO A 41 -5.07 6.45 0.87
CA PRO A 41 -4.86 5.02 0.70
C PRO A 41 -5.52 4.48 -0.58
N GLN A 42 -6.62 5.08 -1.04
CA GLN A 42 -7.33 4.67 -2.26
C GLN A 42 -6.56 4.99 -3.55
N THR A 43 -5.63 5.94 -3.54
CA THR A 43 -4.90 6.40 -4.75
C THR A 43 -3.51 5.77 -4.89
N VAL A 44 -3.07 4.94 -3.95
CA VAL A 44 -1.71 4.36 -3.95
C VAL A 44 -1.41 3.60 -5.25
N GLY A 45 -2.38 2.83 -5.77
CA GLY A 45 -2.21 2.11 -7.04
C GLY A 45 -2.07 3.05 -8.24
N ALA A 46 -2.88 4.10 -8.30
CA ALA A 46 -2.79 5.13 -9.35
C ALA A 46 -1.46 5.89 -9.30
N LEU A 47 -0.98 6.20 -8.09
CA LEU A 47 0.34 6.81 -7.89
C LEU A 47 1.45 5.89 -8.41
N GLY A 48 1.40 4.59 -8.09
CA GLY A 48 2.36 3.62 -8.60
C GLY A 48 2.37 3.53 -10.13
N ALA A 49 1.18 3.55 -10.75
CA ALA A 49 1.07 3.59 -12.21
C ALA A 49 1.67 4.88 -12.81
N ALA A 50 1.45 6.03 -12.19
CA ALA A 50 2.01 7.31 -12.64
C ALA A 50 3.54 7.34 -12.53
N VAL A 51 4.11 6.86 -11.41
CA VAL A 51 5.56 6.74 -11.23
C VAL A 51 6.15 5.80 -12.27
N TYR A 52 5.54 4.63 -12.46
CA TYR A 52 6.00 3.66 -13.46
C TYR A 52 5.99 4.26 -14.88
N ALA A 53 4.92 4.97 -15.25
CA ALA A 53 4.84 5.64 -16.55
C ALA A 53 5.93 6.71 -16.72
N ALA A 54 6.20 7.51 -15.69
CA ALA A 54 7.28 8.49 -15.70
C ALA A 54 8.66 7.83 -15.91
N GLU A 55 8.95 6.74 -15.20
CA GLU A 55 10.19 5.97 -15.39
C GLU A 55 10.31 5.42 -16.81
N GLN A 56 9.21 4.97 -17.43
CA GLN A 56 9.23 4.50 -18.82
C GLN A 56 9.55 5.63 -19.80
N LEU A 57 9.01 6.84 -19.58
CA LEU A 57 9.29 8.01 -20.41
C LEU A 57 10.75 8.45 -20.31
N GLU A 58 11.31 8.48 -19.09
CA GLU A 58 12.73 8.82 -18.87
C GLU A 58 13.65 7.81 -19.58
N ARG A 59 13.34 6.51 -19.50
CA ARG A 59 14.08 5.45 -20.21
C ARG A 59 13.91 5.52 -21.73
N GLY A 60 12.79 6.05 -22.21
CA GLY A 60 12.52 6.26 -23.64
C GLY A 60 13.21 7.50 -24.20
N ASN A 61 13.34 8.57 -23.41
CA ASN A 61 13.99 9.83 -23.78
C ASN A 61 15.53 9.77 -23.73
N GLY A 62 16.10 8.70 -23.18
CA GLY A 62 17.56 8.45 -23.18
C GLY A 62 18.10 7.74 -24.42
N ARG A 63 17.34 7.72 -25.54
CA ARG A 63 17.79 7.23 -26.85
C ARG A 63 17.98 8.37 -27.84
#